data_AF-F2Q9X1-F1
#
_entry.id   AF-F2Q9X1-F1
#
_cell.length_a   1.000
_cell.length_b   1.000
_cell.length_c   1.000
_cell.angle_alpha   90.00
_cell.angle_beta   90.00
_cell.angle_gamma   90.00
#
_symmetry.space_group_name_H-M   'P 1'
#
loop_
_entity.id
_entity.type
_entity.pdbx_description
1 polymer ?
#
loop_
_entity_poly.entity_id
_entity_poly.type
_entity_poly.pdbx_seq_one_letter_code
_entity_poly.pdbx_strand_id
1 'polypeptide(L)'
;DLKNESLPEPEAPLPPDPRLPLDPWQKFYLEKSWKTVARNIDKAGMIMFVKLLRDYPEIQQKWPQLKHLTDEEVTKSVYLMNLATRIFDTLDHAIDSLGDLDYLIPLLKRLGQMHADMKIMDPEDIW
;
A
#
# COMPACT_ATOMS: atom_id res chain seq x y z
N ASP A 1 -38.34 24.55 -33.94
CA ASP A 1 -37.95 23.14 -33.80
C ASP A 1 -36.48 23.01 -33.48
N LEU A 2 -36.22 22.52 -32.27
CA LEU A 2 -34.89 22.27 -31.71
C LEU A 2 -34.21 21.19 -32.56
N LYS A 3 -33.11 21.55 -33.20
CA LYS A 3 -32.29 20.61 -33.96
C LYS A 3 -31.73 19.57 -33.00
N ASN A 4 -31.91 18.32 -33.41
CA ASN A 4 -31.38 17.12 -32.79
C ASN A 4 -29.84 17.16 -32.87
N GLU A 5 -29.18 17.78 -31.90
CA GLU A 5 -27.72 17.71 -31.75
C GLU A 5 -27.40 16.35 -31.15
N SER A 6 -26.98 15.42 -32.00
CA SER A 6 -26.42 14.13 -31.59
C SER A 6 -25.22 14.38 -30.69
N LEU A 7 -25.25 13.83 -29.48
CA LEU A 7 -24.13 13.87 -28.55
C LEU A 7 -22.87 13.28 -29.23
N PRO A 8 -21.68 13.86 -29.00
CA PRO A 8 -20.45 13.31 -29.52
C PRO A 8 -20.27 11.87 -29.04
N GLU A 9 -19.81 11.01 -29.95
CA GLU A 9 -19.51 9.62 -29.65
C GLU A 9 -18.42 9.56 -28.55
N PRO A 10 -18.59 8.74 -27.50
CA PRO A 10 -17.62 8.69 -26.42
C PRO A 10 -16.25 8.26 -26.96
N GLU A 11 -15.21 9.00 -26.60
CA GLU A 11 -13.83 8.64 -26.96
C GLU A 11 -13.51 7.23 -26.46
N ALA A 12 -12.86 6.45 -27.31
CA ALA A 12 -12.40 5.12 -26.94
C ALA A 12 -11.44 5.23 -25.73
N PRO A 13 -11.51 4.30 -24.77
CA PRO A 13 -10.62 4.33 -23.62
C PRO A 13 -9.16 4.23 -24.08
N LEU A 14 -8.30 5.01 -23.42
CA LEU A 14 -6.86 4.96 -23.66
C LEU A 14 -6.34 3.53 -23.47
N PRO A 15 -5.33 3.10 -24.25
CA PRO A 15 -4.68 1.83 -24.02
C PRO A 15 -4.07 1.79 -22.61
N PRO A 16 -4.01 0.62 -21.95
CA PRO A 16 -3.36 0.48 -20.66
C PRO A 16 -1.90 0.95 -20.71
N ASP A 17 -1.45 1.63 -19.65
CA ASP A 17 -0.06 2.05 -19.55
C ASP A 17 0.85 0.82 -19.43
N PRO A 18 1.82 0.63 -20.35
CA PRO A 18 2.67 -0.57 -20.39
C PRO A 18 3.59 -0.71 -19.17
N ARG A 19 3.77 0.35 -18.36
CA ARG A 19 4.56 0.29 -17.12
C ARG A 19 3.80 -0.37 -15.98
N LEU A 20 2.46 -0.50 -16.06
CA LEU A 20 1.66 -1.23 -15.08
C LEU A 20 1.67 -2.72 -15.44
N PRO A 21 2.24 -3.61 -14.62
CA PRO A 21 2.30 -5.05 -14.90
C PRO A 21 0.95 -5.76 -14.61
N LEU A 22 -0.15 -5.02 -14.53
CA LEU A 22 -1.49 -5.52 -14.27
C LEU A 22 -2.37 -5.32 -15.49
N ASP A 23 -3.09 -6.36 -15.90
CA ASP A 23 -4.16 -6.22 -16.86
C ASP A 23 -5.35 -5.43 -16.25
N PRO A 24 -6.28 -4.91 -17.07
CA PRO A 24 -7.41 -4.13 -16.57
C PRO A 24 -8.28 -4.87 -15.55
N TRP A 25 -8.40 -6.19 -15.66
CA TRP A 25 -9.16 -7.03 -14.73
C TRP A 25 -8.45 -7.19 -13.39
N GLN A 26 -7.14 -7.41 -13.40
CA GLN A 26 -6.31 -7.48 -12.21
C GLN A 26 -6.33 -6.17 -11.44
N LYS A 27 -6.19 -5.03 -12.14
CA LYS A 27 -6.32 -3.71 -11.54
C LYS A 27 -7.68 -3.52 -10.89
N PHE A 28 -8.76 -3.78 -11.63
CA PHE A 28 -10.12 -3.64 -11.12
C PHE A 28 -10.37 -4.51 -9.88
N TYR A 29 -9.91 -5.76 -9.92
CA TYR A 29 -10.08 -6.69 -8.81
C TYR A 29 -9.27 -6.26 -7.57
N LEU A 30 -8.04 -5.78 -7.77
CA LEU A 30 -7.21 -5.22 -6.71
C LEU A 30 -7.90 -4.02 -6.03
N GLU A 31 -8.32 -3.03 -6.81
CA GLU A 31 -9.04 -1.85 -6.28
C GLU A 31 -10.32 -2.24 -5.52
N LYS A 32 -11.08 -3.21 -6.04
CA LYS A 32 -12.33 -3.66 -5.41
C LYS A 32 -12.09 -4.44 -4.13
N SER A 33 -11.14 -5.38 -4.14
CA SER A 33 -10.82 -6.20 -2.97
C SER A 33 -10.20 -5.34 -1.85
N TRP A 34 -9.35 -4.37 -2.21
CA TRP A 34 -8.71 -3.46 -1.27
C TRP A 34 -9.71 -2.64 -0.45
N LYS A 35 -10.82 -2.18 -1.05
CA LYS A 35 -11.89 -1.45 -0.32
C LYS A 35 -12.42 -2.19 0.91
N THR A 36 -12.36 -3.52 0.91
CA THR A 36 -12.76 -4.32 2.07
C THR A 36 -11.74 -4.21 3.21
N VAL A 37 -10.45 -4.20 2.86
CA VAL A 37 -9.31 -4.02 3.78
C VAL A 37 -9.27 -2.60 4.32
N ALA A 38 -9.35 -1.59 3.43
CA ALA A 38 -9.28 -0.17 3.77
C ALA A 38 -10.36 0.28 4.80
N ARG A 39 -11.53 -0.37 4.80
CA ARG A 39 -12.58 -0.12 5.82
C ARG A 39 -12.16 -0.46 7.25
N ASN A 40 -11.15 -1.30 7.43
CA ASN A 40 -10.67 -1.75 8.73
C ASN A 40 -9.14 -1.64 8.80
N ILE A 41 -8.61 -0.51 8.31
CA ILE A 41 -7.18 -0.34 8.04
C ILE A 41 -6.29 -0.56 9.28
N ASP A 42 -6.69 -0.02 10.42
CA ASP A 42 -5.96 -0.16 11.69
C ASP A 42 -5.89 -1.63 12.13
N LYS A 43 -7.02 -2.34 12.05
CA LYS A 43 -7.10 -3.76 12.42
C LYS A 43 -6.32 -4.63 11.44
N ALA A 44 -6.45 -4.38 10.14
CA ALA A 44 -5.74 -5.14 9.11
C ALA A 44 -4.22 -4.95 9.24
N GLY A 45 -3.78 -3.70 9.47
CA GLY A 45 -2.38 -3.38 9.68
C GLY A 45 -1.79 -4.04 10.91
N MET A 46 -2.47 -3.98 12.05
CA MET A 46 -2.01 -4.66 13.25
C MET A 46 -1.94 -6.18 13.07
N ILE A 47 -2.94 -6.80 12.44
CA ILE A 47 -2.92 -8.25 12.18
C ILE A 47 -1.71 -8.61 11.31
N MET A 48 -1.44 -7.85 10.25
CA MET A 48 -0.34 -8.10 9.33
C MET A 48 1.01 -7.94 10.02
N PHE A 49 1.25 -6.82 10.72
CA PHE A 49 2.53 -6.59 11.38
C PHE A 49 2.78 -7.50 12.58
N VAL A 50 1.75 -7.80 13.40
CA VAL A 50 1.91 -8.78 14.49
C VAL A 50 2.27 -10.15 13.92
N LYS A 51 1.64 -10.56 12.81
CA LYS A 51 1.99 -11.81 12.13
C LYS A 51 3.42 -11.77 11.59
N LEU A 52 3.82 -10.69 10.92
CA LEU A 52 5.18 -10.50 10.40
C LEU A 52 6.24 -10.66 11.50
N LEU A 53 6.06 -9.96 12.63
CA LEU A 53 7.04 -9.99 13.72
C LEU A 53 7.09 -11.35 14.45
N ARG A 54 6.00 -12.13 14.43
CA ARG A 54 5.96 -13.50 14.94
C ARG A 54 6.66 -14.49 14.01
N ASP A 55 6.40 -14.36 12.72
CA ASP A 55 6.96 -15.25 11.70
C ASP A 55 8.47 -14.95 11.50
N TYR A 56 8.89 -13.70 11.70
CA TYR A 56 10.27 -13.21 11.50
C TYR A 56 10.75 -12.34 12.70
N PRO A 57 11.08 -12.96 13.86
CA PRO A 57 11.50 -12.24 15.06
C PRO A 57 12.75 -11.37 14.86
N GLU A 58 13.61 -11.72 13.91
CA GLU A 58 14.78 -10.93 13.51
C GLU A 58 14.40 -9.53 13.03
N ILE A 59 13.25 -9.37 12.36
CA ILE A 59 12.74 -8.06 11.96
C ILE A 59 12.44 -7.25 13.21
N GLN A 60 11.75 -7.83 14.21
CA GLN A 60 11.46 -7.15 15.48
C GLN A 60 12.74 -6.66 16.17
N GLN A 61 13.82 -7.45 16.12
CA GLN A 61 15.10 -7.09 16.74
C GLN A 61 15.78 -5.87 16.10
N LYS A 62 15.53 -5.61 14.81
CA LYS A 62 16.06 -4.43 14.13
C LYS A 62 15.42 -3.13 14.65
N TRP A 63 14.16 -3.18 15.13
CA TRP A 63 13.40 -1.99 15.54
C TRP A 63 13.57 -1.61 17.02
N PRO A 64 14.21 -0.47 17.35
CA PRO A 64 14.50 -0.09 18.73
C PRO A 64 13.27 0.01 19.64
N GLN A 65 12.12 0.42 19.09
CA GLN A 65 10.85 0.58 19.81
C GLN A 65 10.13 -0.75 20.06
N LEU A 66 10.53 -1.83 19.37
CA LEU A 66 9.85 -3.13 19.41
C LEU A 66 10.73 -4.26 19.93
N LYS A 67 12.06 -4.19 19.80
CA LYS A 67 13.01 -5.29 20.07
C LYS A 67 12.95 -5.90 21.47
N HIS A 68 12.46 -5.15 22.47
CA HIS A 68 12.35 -5.60 23.86
C HIS A 68 10.91 -5.94 24.28
N LEU A 69 9.94 -5.75 23.39
CA LEU A 69 8.55 -6.07 23.68
C LEU A 69 8.32 -7.57 23.56
N THR A 70 7.58 -8.12 24.51
CA THR A 70 6.98 -9.45 24.41
C THR A 70 5.91 -9.49 23.35
N ASP A 71 5.52 -10.70 22.91
CA ASP A 71 4.44 -10.88 21.94
C ASP A 71 3.14 -10.17 22.36
N GLU A 72 2.78 -10.27 23.64
CA GLU A 72 1.59 -9.61 24.18
C GLU A 72 1.71 -8.06 24.13
N GLU A 73 2.88 -7.52 24.44
CA GLU A 73 3.12 -6.07 24.39
C GLU A 73 3.14 -5.54 22.95
N VAL A 74 3.70 -6.30 21.99
CA VAL A 74 3.66 -5.97 20.57
C VAL A 74 2.21 -5.80 20.09
N THR A 75 1.31 -6.71 20.50
CA THR A 75 -0.11 -6.62 20.10
C THR A 75 -0.84 -5.38 20.63
N LYS A 76 -0.30 -4.73 21.67
CA LYS A 76 -0.86 -3.53 22.31
C LYS A 76 -0.03 -2.27 22.03
N SER A 77 0.99 -2.37 21.17
CA SER A 77 1.93 -1.29 20.91
C SER A 77 1.29 -0.15 20.11
N VAL A 78 1.16 1.03 20.74
CA VAL A 78 0.71 2.27 20.07
C VAL A 78 1.68 2.67 18.95
N TYR A 79 2.99 2.42 19.15
CA TYR A 79 3.98 2.66 18.10
C TYR A 79 3.70 1.79 16.87
N LEU A 80 3.44 0.50 17.07
CA LEU A 80 3.15 -0.42 15.97
C LEU A 80 1.84 -0.06 15.26
N MET A 81 0.81 0.31 16.03
CA MET A 81 -0.47 0.78 15.48
C MET A 81 -0.26 1.97 14.54
N ASN A 82 0.43 3.02 15.01
CA ASN A 82 0.68 4.21 14.22
C ASN A 82 1.53 3.93 12.96
N LEU A 83 2.51 3.02 13.07
CA LEU A 83 3.30 2.59 11.92
C LEU A 83 2.43 1.84 10.90
N ALA A 84 1.61 0.91 11.39
CA ALA A 84 0.71 0.11 10.57
C ALA A 84 -0.30 0.98 9.80
N THR A 85 -0.95 1.93 10.47
CA THR A 85 -1.87 2.89 9.83
C THR A 85 -1.15 3.68 8.74
N ARG A 86 0.03 4.27 9.02
CA ARG A 86 0.79 5.04 8.01
C ARG A 86 1.17 4.21 6.79
N ILE A 87 1.58 2.96 6.98
CA ILE A 87 1.96 2.08 5.88
C ILE A 87 0.73 1.73 5.06
N PHE A 88 -0.39 1.39 5.70
CA PHE A 88 -1.61 1.05 4.97
C PHE A 88 -2.25 2.26 4.28
N ASP A 89 -2.19 3.47 4.85
CA ASP A 89 -2.58 4.71 4.16
C ASP A 89 -1.74 4.91 2.88
N THR A 90 -0.44 4.58 2.95
CA THR A 90 0.45 4.66 1.78
C THR A 90 0.08 3.61 0.73
N LEU A 91 -0.31 2.40 1.14
CA LEU A 91 -0.81 1.35 0.24
C LEU A 91 -2.15 1.73 -0.41
N ASP A 92 -3.06 2.31 0.37
CA ASP A 92 -4.36 2.80 -0.09
C ASP A 92 -4.17 3.86 -1.17
N HIS A 93 -3.33 4.85 -0.89
CA HIS A 93 -3.00 5.90 -1.84
C HIS A 93 -2.29 5.36 -3.10
N ALA A 94 -1.43 4.36 -2.95
CA ALA A 94 -0.78 3.71 -4.08
C ALA A 94 -1.77 2.97 -5.00
N ILE A 95 -2.75 2.28 -4.41
CA ILE A 95 -3.79 1.55 -5.13
C ILE A 95 -4.74 2.51 -5.85
N ASP A 96 -5.14 3.59 -5.19
CA ASP A 96 -5.97 4.65 -5.81
C ASP A 96 -5.23 5.35 -6.96
N SER A 97 -3.89 5.34 -6.94
CA SER A 97 -3.04 5.96 -7.95
C SER A 97 -2.66 5.03 -9.12
N LEU A 98 -3.19 3.80 -9.21
CA LEU A 98 -2.89 2.88 -10.31
C LEU A 98 -3.36 3.39 -11.70
N GLY A 99 -4.14 4.47 -11.74
CA GLY A 99 -4.51 5.19 -12.97
C GLY A 99 -3.51 6.24 -13.44
N ASP A 100 -2.57 6.64 -12.59
CA ASP A 100 -1.59 7.69 -12.86
C ASP A 100 -0.19 7.22 -12.44
N LEU A 101 0.50 6.56 -13.38
CA LEU A 101 1.84 6.04 -13.12
C LEU A 101 2.94 7.10 -13.10
N ASP A 102 2.68 8.26 -13.74
CA ASP A 102 3.60 9.40 -13.67
C ASP A 102 3.63 9.99 -12.26
N TYR A 103 2.53 9.85 -11.51
CA TYR A 103 2.48 10.12 -10.08
C TYR A 103 2.98 8.94 -9.22
N LEU A 104 2.49 7.73 -9.46
CA LEU A 104 2.73 6.58 -8.59
C LEU A 104 4.21 6.14 -8.56
N ILE A 105 4.88 6.12 -9.72
CA ILE A 105 6.28 5.65 -9.79
C ILE A 105 7.22 6.54 -8.96
N PRO A 106 7.20 7.89 -9.09
CA PRO A 106 7.98 8.76 -8.21
C PRO A 106 7.66 8.60 -6.73
N LEU A 107 6.38 8.41 -6.37
CA LEU A 107 5.97 8.18 -4.98
C LEU A 107 6.64 6.92 -4.41
N LEU A 108 6.56 5.79 -5.12
CA LEU A 108 7.16 4.53 -4.70
C LEU A 108 8.69 4.61 -4.64
N LYS A 109 9.34 5.30 -5.58
CA LYS A 109 10.79 5.54 -5.54
C LYS A 109 11.21 6.32 -4.29
N ARG A 110 10.46 7.38 -3.94
CA ARG A 110 10.70 8.15 -2.73
C ARG A 110 10.53 7.30 -1.48
N LEU A 111 9.49 6.45 -1.44
CA LEU A 111 9.26 5.54 -0.33
C LEU A 111 10.41 4.54 -0.18
N GLY A 112 10.88 3.95 -1.29
CA GLY A 112 12.06 3.07 -1.28
C GLY A 112 13.32 3.76 -0.78
N GLN A 113 13.57 5.00 -1.22
CA GLN A 113 14.70 5.80 -0.72
C GLN A 113 14.60 6.06 0.79
N MET A 114 13.39 6.39 1.29
CA MET A 114 13.18 6.58 2.73
C MET A 114 13.52 5.31 3.53
N HIS A 115 13.15 4.12 3.04
CA HIS A 115 13.50 2.86 3.70
C HIS A 115 15.01 2.62 3.69
N ALA A 116 15.68 2.85 2.55
CA ALA A 116 17.13 2.73 2.43
C ALA A 116 17.88 3.68 3.39
N ASP A 117 17.39 4.91 3.56
CA ASP A 117 18.01 5.91 4.44
C ASP A 117 17.88 5.58 5.92
N MET A 118 16.90 4.75 6.33
CA MET A 118 16.71 4.37 7.74
C MET A 118 17.84 3.49 8.28
N LYS A 119 18.59 2.78 7.41
CA LYS A 119 19.69 1.86 7.77
C LYS A 119 19.30 0.82 8.83
N ILE A 120 18.02 0.47 8.88
CA ILE A 120 17.41 -0.46 9.83
C ILE A 120 16.73 -1.64 9.13
N MET A 121 16.49 -1.51 7.83
CA MET A 121 15.94 -2.53 6.96
C MET A 121 16.93 -2.81 5.85
N ASP A 122 17.09 -4.09 5.56
CA ASP A 122 17.76 -4.56 4.37
C ASP A 122 16.72 -4.72 3.25
N PRO A 123 17.10 -4.65 1.96
CA PRO A 123 16.15 -4.89 0.86
C PRO A 123 15.34 -6.18 1.01
N GLU A 124 15.96 -7.24 1.55
CA GLU A 124 15.37 -8.55 1.79
C GLU A 124 14.29 -8.55 2.89
N ASP A 125 14.16 -7.49 3.69
CA ASP A 125 13.06 -7.35 4.66
C ASP A 125 11.76 -6.83 4.01
N ILE A 126 11.83 -6.34 2.76
CA ILE A 126 10.73 -5.70 2.03
C ILE A 126 10.24 -6.58 0.85
N TRP A 127 11.11 -7.41 0.26
CA TRP A 127 10.87 -8.25 -0.93
C TRP A 127 10.86 -9.73 -0.59
#